data_AF-A0A3S7E072-F1
#
_entry.id   AF-A0A3S7E072-F1
#
_cell.length_a   1.000
_cell.length_b   1.000
_cell.length_c   1.000
_cell.angle_alpha   90.00
_cell.angle_beta   90.00
_cell.angle_gamma   90.00
#
_symmetry.space_group_name_H-M   'P 1'
#
loop_
_entity.id
_entity.type
_entity.pdbx_description
1 polymer ?
#
loop_
_entity_poly.entity_id
_entity_poly.type
_entity_poly.pdbx_seq_one_letter_code
_entity_poly.pdbx_strand_id
1 'polypeptide(L)'
;MHEVIELLNVCEDLAGSTGLSKETFGSLEETSPPPCWNSVTDSLLLVHERYEQICEFYSRAKKMNLIQNLNKHLLSNLAAILAPVKQAVIELSNESRPTLQLVLPTYVKLEKLFTSKANDAGVVSKLCHLFLEALKENFKVHSAHKVAMILDPQQKLRP
;
A
#
# COMPACT_ATOMS: atom_id res chain seq x y z
N MET A 1 -11.91 14.01 -3.10
CA MET A 1 -10.56 13.56 -2.66
C MET A 1 -10.16 14.14 -1.31
N HIS A 2 -10.83 15.19 -0.79
CA HIS A 2 -10.52 15.79 0.52
C HIS A 2 -10.41 14.78 1.67
N GLU A 3 -11.37 13.86 1.79
CA GLU A 3 -11.40 12.81 2.83
C GLU A 3 -10.16 11.89 2.81
N VAL A 4 -9.58 11.64 1.64
CA VAL A 4 -8.36 10.83 1.50
C VAL A 4 -7.14 11.62 1.99
N ILE A 5 -7.07 12.91 1.64
CA ILE A 5 -5.97 13.80 2.07
C ILE A 5 -6.01 13.98 3.60
N GLU A 6 -7.19 14.24 4.15
CA GLU A 6 -7.40 14.38 5.59
C GLU A 6 -6.97 13.10 6.34
N LEU A 7 -7.37 11.93 5.83
CA LEU A 7 -6.97 10.66 6.42
C LEU A 7 -5.45 10.43 6.35
N LEU A 8 -4.80 10.78 5.23
CA LEU A 8 -3.34 10.67 5.09
C LEU A 8 -2.61 11.54 6.11
N ASN A 9 -3.03 12.81 6.27
CA ASN A 9 -2.44 13.72 7.25
C ASN A 9 -2.61 13.18 8.69
N VAL A 10 -3.79 12.69 9.04
CA VAL A 10 -4.03 12.11 10.37
C VAL A 10 -3.16 10.87 10.61
N CYS A 11 -2.96 10.01 9.58
CA CYS A 11 -2.09 8.85 9.72
C CYS A 11 -0.62 9.26 9.90
N GLU A 12 -0.17 10.30 9.21
CA GLU A 12 1.19 10.85 9.35
C GLU A 12 1.41 11.43 10.76
N ASP A 13 0.46 12.22 11.27
CA ASP A 13 0.51 12.76 12.63
C ASP A 13 0.54 11.66 13.70
N LEU A 14 -0.24 10.60 13.53
CA LEU A 14 -0.26 9.45 14.45
C LEU A 14 1.06 8.69 14.42
N ALA A 15 1.61 8.40 13.23
CA ALA A 15 2.89 7.72 13.10
C ALA A 15 4.06 8.53 13.66
N GLY A 16 4.01 9.87 13.55
CA GLY A 16 5.00 10.80 14.09
C GLY A 16 4.88 11.10 15.59
N SER A 17 3.78 10.71 16.24
CA SER A 17 3.55 10.97 17.66
C SER A 17 4.50 10.15 18.54
N THR A 18 5.48 10.83 19.16
CA THR A 18 6.57 10.21 19.93
C THR A 18 6.13 9.34 21.11
N GLY A 19 4.97 9.65 21.72
CA GLY A 19 4.38 8.85 22.79
C GLY A 19 3.69 7.57 22.29
N LEU A 20 3.12 7.60 21.09
CA LEU A 20 2.49 6.45 20.44
C LEU A 20 3.54 5.54 19.78
N SER A 21 4.55 6.15 19.13
CA SER A 21 5.70 5.50 18.48
C SER A 21 6.38 4.46 19.38
N LYS A 22 6.76 4.85 20.59
CA LYS A 22 7.48 3.96 21.52
C LYS A 22 6.64 2.80 22.07
N GLU A 23 5.35 3.01 22.34
CA GLU A 23 4.51 1.99 22.99
C GLU A 23 3.75 1.10 22.00
N THR A 24 3.44 1.62 20.82
CA THR A 24 2.53 0.95 19.85
C THR A 24 3.25 0.47 18.61
N PHE A 25 4.29 1.18 18.19
CA PHE A 25 5.02 0.87 16.97
C PHE A 25 6.37 0.18 17.25
N GLY A 26 6.93 0.27 18.47
CA GLY A 26 8.19 -0.38 18.83
C GLY A 26 9.37 0.10 17.96
N SER A 27 10.51 -0.59 18.00
CA SER A 27 11.64 -0.36 17.08
C SER A 27 11.29 -0.83 15.67
N LEU A 28 10.30 -0.20 15.05
CA LEU A 28 9.95 -0.40 13.63
C LEU A 28 10.91 0.37 12.71
N GLU A 29 12.05 0.83 13.24
CA GLU A 29 13.27 1.06 12.47
C GLU A 29 13.83 -0.31 12.09
N GLU A 30 13.54 -0.85 10.90
CA GLU A 30 14.52 -1.73 10.21
C GLU A 30 14.16 -2.18 8.79
N THR A 31 13.13 -1.62 8.15
CA THR A 31 13.03 -1.74 6.69
C THR A 31 12.99 -0.36 6.08
N SER A 32 14.14 0.07 5.56
CA SER A 32 14.19 1.26 4.72
C SER A 32 13.12 1.11 3.64
N PRO A 33 12.23 2.09 3.46
CA PRO A 33 11.23 2.04 2.42
C PRO A 33 11.93 1.84 1.07
N PRO A 34 11.29 1.16 0.11
CA PRO A 34 11.84 1.05 -1.23
C PRO A 34 12.19 2.44 -1.79
N PRO A 35 13.21 2.57 -2.66
CA PRO A 35 13.76 3.88 -3.04
C PRO A 35 12.76 4.89 -3.62
N CYS A 36 11.65 4.42 -4.18
CA CYS A 36 10.59 5.25 -4.77
C CYS A 36 9.29 5.28 -3.96
N TRP A 37 9.27 4.68 -2.78
CA TRP A 37 8.08 4.59 -1.95
C TRP A 37 7.92 5.81 -1.05
N ASN A 38 6.68 6.31 -0.92
CA ASN A 38 6.40 7.53 -0.18
C ASN A 38 6.18 7.22 1.31
N SER A 39 6.85 7.99 2.19
CA SER A 39 6.72 7.87 3.64
C SER A 39 5.28 8.08 4.14
N VAL A 40 4.49 8.94 3.49
CA VAL A 40 3.09 9.20 3.88
C VAL A 40 2.22 7.95 3.68
N THR A 41 2.45 7.20 2.59
CA THR A 41 1.72 5.94 2.36
C THR A 41 2.15 4.84 3.32
N ASP A 42 3.38 4.88 3.83
CA ASP A 42 3.82 3.99 4.89
C ASP A 42 3.15 4.28 6.22
N SER A 43 3.01 5.56 6.60
CA SER A 43 2.28 5.95 7.81
C SER A 43 0.84 5.41 7.78
N LEU A 44 0.15 5.48 6.63
CA LEU A 44 -1.19 4.91 6.49
C LEU A 44 -1.20 3.39 6.71
N LEU A 45 -0.29 2.65 6.06
CA LEU A 45 -0.21 1.20 6.20
C LEU A 45 0.13 0.78 7.64
N LEU A 46 1.02 1.53 8.28
CA LEU A 46 1.44 1.29 9.66
C LEU A 46 0.31 1.55 10.65
N VAL A 47 -0.44 2.65 10.48
CA VAL A 47 -1.63 2.97 11.29
C VAL A 47 -2.73 1.92 11.08
N HIS A 48 -2.92 1.41 9.86
CA HIS A 48 -3.85 0.32 9.60
C HIS A 48 -3.43 -0.99 10.30
N GLU A 49 -2.15 -1.37 10.19
CA GLU A 49 -1.62 -2.59 10.83
C GLU A 49 -1.75 -2.53 12.36
N ARG A 50 -1.53 -1.34 12.94
CA ARG A 50 -1.53 -1.12 14.39
C ARG A 50 -2.83 -0.56 14.95
N TYR A 51 -3.91 -0.52 14.17
CA TYR A 51 -5.13 0.20 14.51
C TYR A 51 -5.71 -0.20 15.87
N GLU A 52 -5.74 -1.50 16.18
CA GLU A 52 -6.28 -2.00 17.45
C GLU A 52 -5.38 -1.60 18.64
N GLN A 53 -4.05 -1.69 18.49
CA GLN A 53 -3.13 -1.25 19.55
C GLN A 53 -3.20 0.28 19.77
N ILE A 54 -3.36 1.07 18.69
CA ILE A 54 -3.58 2.52 18.77
C ILE A 54 -4.88 2.81 19.55
N CYS A 55 -5.97 2.10 19.23
CA CYS A 55 -7.23 2.23 19.94
C CYS A 55 -7.09 1.90 21.44
N GLU A 56 -6.39 0.82 21.77
CA GLU A 56 -6.11 0.45 23.16
C GLU A 56 -5.31 1.52 23.91
N PHE A 57 -4.26 2.08 23.30
CA PHE A 57 -3.44 3.13 23.89
C PHE A 57 -4.27 4.37 24.25
N TYR A 58 -5.04 4.89 23.29
CA TYR A 58 -5.87 6.08 23.52
C TYR A 58 -7.04 5.80 24.48
N SER A 59 -7.55 4.56 24.52
CA SER A 59 -8.54 4.13 25.51
C SER A 59 -7.97 4.18 26.93
N ARG A 60 -6.79 3.57 27.16
CA ARG A 60 -6.11 3.59 28.46
C ARG A 60 -5.78 5.01 28.92
N ALA A 61 -5.39 5.88 27.99
CA ALA A 61 -5.09 7.28 28.25
C ALA A 61 -6.32 8.18 28.42
N LYS A 62 -7.56 7.66 28.28
CA LYS A 62 -8.82 8.42 28.28
C LYS A 62 -8.84 9.56 27.25
N LYS A 63 -8.22 9.35 26.08
CA LYS A 63 -8.04 10.32 25.00
C LYS A 63 -8.62 9.85 23.66
N MET A 64 -9.70 9.05 23.69
CA MET A 64 -10.31 8.51 22.47
C MET A 64 -10.84 9.56 21.49
N ASN A 65 -11.13 10.76 21.97
CA ASN A 65 -11.53 11.89 21.15
C ASN A 65 -10.46 12.28 20.09
N LEU A 66 -9.19 11.89 20.28
CA LEU A 66 -8.11 12.19 19.34
C LEU A 66 -8.13 11.29 18.09
N ILE A 67 -8.75 10.11 18.16
CA ILE A 67 -8.84 9.17 17.03
C ILE A 67 -10.28 8.90 16.57
N GLN A 68 -11.27 9.55 17.18
CA GLN A 68 -12.69 9.34 16.90
C GLN A 68 -13.08 9.66 15.44
N ASN A 69 -12.34 10.56 14.78
CA ASN A 69 -12.58 10.96 13.39
C ASN A 69 -11.85 10.07 12.37
N LEU A 70 -11.07 9.07 12.83
CA LEU A 70 -10.37 8.17 11.93
C LEU A 70 -11.38 7.25 11.24
N ASN A 71 -11.57 7.45 9.93
CA ASN A 71 -12.44 6.59 9.15
C ASN A 71 -11.80 5.21 8.91
N LYS A 72 -12.07 4.26 9.83
CA LYS A 72 -11.54 2.87 9.76
C LYS A 72 -11.85 2.19 8.44
N HIS A 73 -13.04 2.43 7.87
CA HIS A 73 -13.44 1.81 6.61
C HIS A 73 -12.62 2.34 5.43
N LEU A 74 -12.45 3.67 5.34
CA LEU A 74 -11.61 4.27 4.32
C LEU A 74 -10.13 3.86 4.49
N LEU A 75 -9.63 3.84 5.72
CA LEU A 75 -8.28 3.37 6.05
C LEU A 75 -8.05 1.93 5.56
N SER A 76 -8.98 1.03 5.88
CA SER A 76 -8.88 -0.37 5.45
C SER A 76 -8.93 -0.53 3.93
N ASN A 77 -9.80 0.24 3.25
CA ASN A 77 -9.87 0.20 1.80
C ASN A 77 -8.60 0.73 1.12
N LEU A 78 -8.03 1.84 1.63
CA LEU A 78 -6.78 2.37 1.10
C LEU A 78 -5.61 1.42 1.36
N ALA A 79 -5.54 0.82 2.56
CA ALA A 79 -4.53 -0.18 2.88
C ALA A 79 -4.63 -1.42 1.96
N ALA A 80 -5.84 -1.88 1.66
CA ALA A 80 -6.08 -3.00 0.74
C ALA A 80 -5.60 -2.73 -0.70
N ILE A 81 -5.45 -1.45 -1.08
CA ILE A 81 -4.92 -1.05 -2.38
C ILE A 81 -3.41 -0.81 -2.30
N LEU A 82 -2.95 -0.06 -1.29
CA LEU A 82 -1.57 0.36 -1.16
C LEU A 82 -0.63 -0.78 -0.76
N ALA A 83 -1.06 -1.74 0.08
CA ALA A 83 -0.21 -2.85 0.50
C ALA A 83 0.24 -3.74 -0.69
N PRO A 84 -0.66 -4.15 -1.62
CA PRO A 84 -0.24 -4.83 -2.84
C PRO A 84 0.71 -4.02 -3.73
N VAL A 85 0.56 -2.68 -3.78
CA VAL A 85 1.47 -1.82 -4.55
C VAL A 85 2.83 -1.76 -3.87
N LYS A 86 2.90 -1.62 -2.54
CA LYS A 86 4.15 -1.66 -1.77
C LYS A 86 4.89 -2.97 -2.02
N GLN A 87 4.17 -4.09 -1.97
CA GLN A 87 4.72 -5.40 -2.23
C GLN A 87 5.26 -5.52 -3.67
N ALA A 88 4.55 -4.99 -4.66
CA ALA A 88 5.02 -4.96 -6.04
C ALA A 88 6.32 -4.16 -6.19
N VAL A 89 6.44 -3.02 -5.49
CA VAL A 89 7.67 -2.22 -5.49
C VAL A 89 8.82 -3.01 -4.87
N ILE A 90 8.62 -3.62 -3.68
CA ILE A 90 9.63 -4.45 -2.99
C ILE A 90 10.11 -5.61 -3.87
N GLU A 91 9.20 -6.29 -4.55
CA GLU A 91 9.53 -7.42 -5.42
C GLU A 91 10.30 -6.98 -6.67
N LEU A 92 9.87 -5.91 -7.33
CA LEU A 92 10.50 -5.45 -8.57
C LEU A 92 11.82 -4.72 -8.33
N SER A 93 12.00 -4.08 -7.17
CA SER A 93 13.23 -3.40 -6.78
C SER A 93 14.28 -4.35 -6.18
N ASN A 94 14.04 -5.65 -6.17
CA ASN A 94 14.95 -6.60 -5.56
C ASN A 94 16.15 -6.88 -6.47
N GLU A 95 17.35 -6.58 -5.99
CA GLU A 95 18.59 -6.75 -6.76
C GLU A 95 19.26 -8.13 -6.55
N SER A 96 18.83 -8.91 -5.56
CA SER A 96 19.46 -10.21 -5.23
C SER A 96 18.91 -11.39 -6.03
N ARG A 97 17.88 -11.17 -6.86
CA ARG A 97 17.26 -12.19 -7.72
C ARG A 97 16.76 -11.59 -9.03
N PRO A 98 16.55 -12.38 -10.08
CA PRO A 98 15.92 -11.89 -11.30
C PRO A 98 14.50 -11.39 -11.01
N THR A 99 14.18 -10.18 -11.46
CA THR A 99 12.85 -9.55 -11.29
C THR A 99 12.15 -9.24 -12.62
N LEU A 100 12.88 -9.25 -13.74
CA LEU A 100 12.38 -8.86 -15.05
C LEU A 100 11.18 -9.71 -15.51
N GLN A 101 11.16 -10.99 -15.13
CA GLN A 101 10.08 -11.93 -15.40
C GLN A 101 8.80 -11.64 -14.61
N LEU A 102 8.90 -10.88 -13.51
CA LEU A 102 7.78 -10.52 -12.64
C LEU A 102 7.03 -9.27 -13.14
N VAL A 103 7.65 -8.46 -14.01
CA VAL A 103 7.12 -7.17 -14.45
C VAL A 103 5.71 -7.28 -15.06
N LEU A 104 5.51 -8.21 -16.01
CA LEU A 104 4.19 -8.41 -16.64
C LEU A 104 3.17 -9.05 -15.67
N PRO A 105 3.49 -10.12 -14.93
CA PRO A 105 2.61 -10.64 -13.89
C PRO A 105 2.15 -9.58 -12.88
N THR A 106 3.08 -8.72 -12.44
CA THR A 106 2.79 -7.61 -11.52
C THR A 106 1.86 -6.58 -12.15
N TYR A 107 2.10 -6.18 -13.41
CA TYR A 107 1.18 -5.30 -14.13
C TYR A 107 -0.25 -5.87 -14.16
N VAL A 108 -0.41 -7.13 -14.57
CA VAL A 108 -1.74 -7.78 -14.66
C VAL A 108 -2.40 -7.90 -13.29
N LYS A 109 -1.62 -8.19 -12.23
CA LYS A 109 -2.12 -8.27 -10.85
C LYS A 109 -2.65 -6.91 -10.38
N LEU A 110 -1.89 -5.83 -10.60
CA LEU A 110 -2.30 -4.48 -10.23
C LEU A 110 -3.50 -3.99 -11.06
N GLU A 111 -3.52 -4.27 -12.37
CA GLU A 111 -4.65 -3.94 -13.24
C GLU A 111 -5.93 -4.65 -12.77
N LYS A 112 -5.87 -5.94 -12.44
CA LYS A 112 -7.01 -6.68 -11.87
C LYS A 112 -7.46 -6.12 -10.53
N LEU A 113 -6.52 -5.80 -9.64
CA LEU A 113 -6.82 -5.21 -8.34
C LEU A 113 -7.57 -3.89 -8.49
N PHE A 114 -7.02 -2.95 -9.26
CA PHE A 114 -7.64 -1.65 -9.43
C PHE A 114 -8.95 -1.73 -10.21
N THR A 115 -9.07 -2.62 -11.20
CA THR A 115 -10.34 -2.85 -11.91
C THR A 115 -11.42 -3.38 -10.98
N SER A 116 -11.09 -4.36 -10.13
CA SER A 116 -12.01 -4.89 -9.13
C SER A 116 -12.51 -3.79 -8.18
N LYS A 117 -11.59 -2.99 -7.66
CA LYS A 117 -11.89 -1.89 -6.72
C LYS A 117 -12.51 -0.65 -7.37
N ALA A 118 -12.32 -0.43 -8.67
CA ALA A 118 -12.98 0.63 -9.43
C ALA A 118 -14.48 0.36 -9.61
N ASN A 119 -14.90 -0.91 -9.57
CA ASN A 119 -16.31 -1.30 -9.65
C ASN A 119 -17.04 -1.19 -8.30
N ASP A 120 -16.33 -0.93 -7.20
CA ASP A 120 -16.95 -0.67 -5.89
C ASP A 120 -17.64 0.71 -5.87
N ALA A 121 -18.52 0.96 -4.91
CA ALA A 121 -19.14 2.28 -4.75
C ALA A 121 -18.29 3.22 -3.86
N GLY A 122 -18.26 4.51 -4.20
CA GLY A 122 -17.73 5.57 -3.34
C GLY A 122 -16.38 6.16 -3.76
N VAL A 123 -15.69 6.79 -2.80
CA VAL A 123 -14.44 7.55 -3.03
C VAL A 123 -13.30 6.67 -3.55
N VAL A 124 -13.27 5.41 -3.10
CA VAL A 124 -12.25 4.42 -3.48
C VAL A 124 -12.30 4.09 -4.98
N SER A 125 -13.49 4.00 -5.57
CA SER A 125 -13.63 3.71 -7.00
C SER A 125 -13.01 4.79 -7.88
N LYS A 126 -13.26 6.07 -7.57
CA LYS A 126 -12.63 7.20 -8.28
C LYS A 126 -11.11 7.16 -8.19
N LEU A 127 -10.56 6.81 -7.02
CA LEU A 127 -9.12 6.66 -6.83
C LEU A 127 -8.56 5.49 -7.66
N CYS A 128 -9.27 4.36 -7.70
CA CYS A 128 -8.86 3.20 -8.51
C CYS A 128 -8.89 3.49 -10.01
N HIS A 129 -9.82 4.31 -10.51
CA HIS A 129 -9.78 4.79 -11.88
C HIS A 129 -8.51 5.61 -12.18
N LEU A 130 -8.13 6.53 -11.28
CA LEU A 130 -6.88 7.29 -11.42
C LEU A 130 -5.65 6.37 -11.38
N PHE A 131 -5.64 5.36 -10.51
CA PHE A 131 -4.55 4.38 -10.47
C PHE A 131 -4.49 3.51 -11.72
N LEU A 132 -5.62 3.12 -12.32
CA LEU A 132 -5.65 2.41 -13.59
C LEU A 132 -5.08 3.25 -14.74
N GLU A 133 -5.46 4.51 -14.80
CA GLU A 133 -4.95 5.46 -15.79
C GLU A 133 -3.44 5.63 -15.63
N ALA A 134 -2.98 5.95 -14.42
CA ALA A 134 -1.56 6.06 -14.12
C ALA A 134 -0.79 4.76 -14.38
N LEU A 135 -1.37 3.59 -14.11
CA LEU A 135 -0.76 2.29 -14.41
C LEU A 135 -0.55 2.12 -15.92
N LYS A 136 -1.57 2.41 -16.74
CA LYS A 136 -1.49 2.28 -18.21
C LYS A 136 -0.52 3.29 -18.82
N GLU A 137 -0.49 4.51 -18.29
CA GLU A 137 0.36 5.57 -18.80
C GLU A 137 1.82 5.39 -18.40
N ASN A 138 2.11 4.99 -17.15
CA ASN A 138 3.46 5.01 -16.62
C ASN A 138 4.13 3.63 -16.57
N PHE A 139 3.37 2.55 -16.41
CA PHE A 139 3.92 1.20 -16.30
C PHE A 139 4.11 0.58 -17.69
N LYS A 140 5.29 0.79 -18.28
CA LYS A 140 5.60 0.31 -19.63
C LYS A 140 6.07 -1.15 -19.65
N VAL A 141 5.31 -1.99 -20.34
CA VAL A 141 5.69 -3.39 -20.58
C VAL A 141 6.31 -3.55 -21.96
N HIS A 142 7.62 -3.83 -22.01
CA HIS A 142 8.37 -4.08 -23.24
C HIS A 142 8.43 -5.58 -23.60
N SER A 143 8.90 -5.87 -24.82
CA SER A 143 9.11 -7.24 -25.31
C SER A 143 10.04 -8.04 -24.39
N ALA A 144 11.08 -7.43 -23.84
CA ALA A 144 12.00 -8.05 -22.90
C ALA A 144 11.29 -8.63 -21.66
N HIS A 145 10.29 -7.92 -21.12
CA HIS A 145 9.50 -8.40 -19.98
C HIS A 145 8.68 -9.65 -20.34
N LYS A 146 8.13 -9.70 -21.56
CA LYS A 146 7.39 -10.87 -22.06
C LYS A 146 8.31 -12.08 -22.23
N VAL A 147 9.48 -11.87 -22.84
CA VAL A 147 10.48 -12.92 -23.03
C VAL A 147 10.97 -13.45 -21.68
N ALA A 148 11.33 -12.56 -20.75
CA ALA A 148 11.75 -12.97 -19.41
C ALA A 148 10.68 -13.82 -18.70
N MET A 149 9.41 -13.44 -18.79
CA MET A 149 8.29 -14.22 -18.24
C MET A 149 8.16 -15.61 -18.89
N ILE A 150 8.32 -15.73 -20.21
CA ILE A 150 8.24 -17.03 -20.92
C ILE A 150 9.42 -17.95 -20.55
N LEU A 151 10.59 -17.35 -20.34
CA LEU A 151 11.80 -18.07 -19.97
C LEU A 151 11.78 -18.54 -18.50
N ASP A 152 10.92 -17.98 -17.66
CA ASP A 152 10.74 -18.41 -16.27
C ASP A 152 10.20 -19.85 -16.20
N PRO A 153 10.98 -20.82 -15.70
CA PRO A 153 10.55 -22.21 -15.57
C PRO A 153 9.30 -22.37 -14.70
N GLN A 154 9.08 -21.47 -13.73
CA GLN A 154 7.92 -21.53 -12.83
C GLN A 154 6.59 -21.28 -13.56
N GLN A 155 6.60 -20.57 -14.68
CA GLN A 155 5.39 -20.38 -15.50
C GLN A 155 5.00 -21.66 -16.24
N LYS A 156 5.96 -22.55 -16.54
CA LYS A 156 5.72 -23.82 -17.22
C LYS A 156 5.16 -24.91 -16.29
N LEU A 157 5.25 -24.69 -14.98
CA LEU A 157 4.77 -25.60 -13.93
C LEU A 157 3.32 -25.31 -13.51
N ARG A 158 2.70 -24.25 -14.05
CA ARG A 158 1.28 -23.95 -13.81
C ARG A 158 0.45 -24.72 -14.85
N PRO A 159 -0.42 -25.65 -14.41
CA PRO A 159 -1.27 -26.45 -15.31
C PRO A 159 -2.30 -25.59 -16.05
#